data_AF-A0A9X3ZLA7-F1
#
_entry.id   AF-A0A9X3ZLA7-F1
#
_cell.length_a   1.000
_cell.length_b   1.000
_cell.length_c   1.000
_cell.angle_alpha   90.00
_cell.angle_beta   90.00
_cell.angle_gamma   90.00
#
_symmetry.space_group_name_H-M   'P 1'
#
loop_
_entity.id
_entity.type
_entity.pdbx_description
1 polymer ?
#
loop_
_entity_poly.entity_id
_entity_poly.type
_entity_poly.pdbx_seq_one_letter_code
_entity_poly.pdbx_strand_id
1 'polypeptide(L)'
;MAKQKITDNEILQHIWKKTLLNISNKTLIRYIGNKVGTYDFEKLNQNDIEYLSIVSTSECFEKSGLSQSQFRRRVKDLIEDGFLLKRLNSNNAFIINTLELEDAVFDAVEFLKSNGIPSGYEFDNEGRTACRTISAEGLNIEKLIKQNYENLLANNKLGSLGA
;
A
#
# COMPACT_ATOMS: atom_id res chain seq x y z
N MET A 1 0.98 -36.87 -5.32
CA MET A 1 0.13 -35.73 -4.90
C MET A 1 0.13 -34.71 -6.03
N ALA A 2 -1.02 -34.42 -6.64
CA ALA A 2 -1.10 -33.43 -7.70
C ALA A 2 -0.79 -32.04 -7.12
N LYS A 3 0.19 -31.33 -7.69
CA LYS A 3 0.54 -29.98 -7.26
C LYS A 3 -0.65 -29.06 -7.58
N GLN A 4 -1.32 -28.53 -6.57
CA GLN A 4 -2.44 -27.60 -6.75
C GLN A 4 -1.98 -26.43 -7.63
N LYS A 5 -2.68 -26.22 -8.74
CA LYS A 5 -2.35 -25.16 -9.71
C LYS A 5 -2.88 -23.84 -9.15
N ILE A 6 -1.97 -22.91 -8.88
CA ILE A 6 -2.30 -21.57 -8.42
C ILE A 6 -3.07 -20.82 -9.52
N THR A 7 -4.24 -20.32 -9.17
CA THR A 7 -5.17 -19.58 -10.02
C THR A 7 -4.80 -18.11 -10.11
N ASP A 8 -5.35 -17.40 -11.11
CA ASP A 8 -5.18 -15.94 -11.22
C ASP A 8 -5.75 -15.19 -10.02
N ASN A 9 -6.91 -15.63 -9.51
CA ASN A 9 -7.50 -15.04 -8.32
C ASN A 9 -6.58 -15.20 -7.10
N GLU A 10 -5.93 -16.36 -6.91
CA GLU A 10 -4.96 -16.52 -5.82
C GLU A 10 -3.73 -15.61 -5.97
N ILE A 11 -3.28 -15.34 -7.20
CA ILE A 11 -2.20 -14.38 -7.49
C ILE A 11 -2.66 -12.95 -7.17
N LEU A 12 -3.85 -12.56 -7.62
CA LEU A 12 -4.42 -11.23 -7.36
C LEU A 12 -4.64 -10.98 -5.86
N GLN A 13 -5.14 -11.97 -5.13
CA GLN A 13 -5.26 -11.91 -3.67
C GLN A 13 -3.90 -11.82 -2.98
N HIS A 14 -2.88 -12.49 -3.51
CA HIS A 14 -1.51 -12.34 -3.01
C HIS A 14 -0.95 -10.93 -3.25
N ILE A 15 -1.13 -10.39 -4.45
CA ILE A 15 -0.74 -9.02 -4.81
C ILE A 15 -1.49 -8.03 -3.94
N TRP A 16 -2.80 -8.20 -3.73
CA TRP A 16 -3.60 -7.32 -2.89
C TRP A 16 -3.08 -7.24 -1.46
N LYS A 17 -2.75 -8.38 -0.84
CA LYS A 17 -2.12 -8.41 0.48
C LYS A 17 -0.81 -7.62 0.52
N LYS A 18 0.00 -7.72 -0.55
CA LYS A 18 1.24 -6.94 -0.67
C LYS A 18 0.97 -5.44 -0.87
N THR A 19 -0.05 -5.08 -1.63
CA THR A 19 -0.52 -3.71 -1.79
C THR A 19 -0.96 -3.12 -0.44
N LEU A 20 -1.80 -3.81 0.32
CA LEU A 20 -2.24 -3.35 1.65
C LEU A 20 -1.07 -3.19 2.63
N LEU A 21 -0.11 -4.13 2.62
CA LEU A 21 1.10 -4.00 3.43
C LEU A 21 1.91 -2.76 3.05
N ASN A 22 2.03 -2.49 1.75
CA ASN A 22 2.75 -1.33 1.23
C ASN A 22 2.05 -0.02 1.60
N ILE A 23 0.72 0.04 1.46
CA ILE A 23 -0.10 1.17 1.90
C ILE A 23 0.13 1.41 3.39
N SER A 24 -0.02 0.38 4.23
CA SER A 24 0.17 0.48 5.68
C SER A 24 1.55 1.03 6.08
N ASN A 25 2.61 0.64 5.36
CA ASN A 25 3.97 1.10 5.62
C ASN A 25 4.19 2.54 5.13
N LYS A 26 3.71 2.86 3.92
CA LYS A 26 3.99 4.14 3.27
C LYS A 26 3.11 5.29 3.75
N THR A 27 1.91 5.02 4.27
CA THR A 27 1.07 6.07 4.86
C THR A 27 1.65 6.60 6.17
N LEU A 28 2.55 5.87 6.82
CA LEU A 28 3.36 6.38 7.93
C LEU A 28 4.62 7.06 7.39
N ILE A 29 4.62 8.38 7.40
CA ILE A 29 5.74 9.18 6.89
C ILE A 29 6.79 9.33 8.00
N ARG A 30 8.05 9.01 7.67
CA ARG A 30 9.20 9.23 8.55
C ARG A 30 9.97 10.46 8.09
N TYR A 31 10.13 11.42 8.98
CA TYR A 31 10.83 12.67 8.74
C TYR A 31 12.21 12.67 9.39
N ILE A 32 13.11 13.49 8.85
CA ILE A 32 14.43 13.75 9.43
C ILE A 32 14.27 14.24 10.87
N GLY A 33 15.16 13.79 11.75
CA GLY A 33 15.11 14.11 13.19
C GLY A 33 14.24 13.15 14.01
N ASN A 34 14.08 11.90 13.54
CA ASN A 34 13.32 10.85 14.23
C ASN A 34 11.86 11.23 14.51
N LYS A 35 11.20 11.81 13.52
CA LYS A 35 9.81 12.27 13.60
C LYS A 35 8.91 11.46 12.69
N VAL A 36 7.64 11.32 13.05
CA VAL A 36 6.63 10.64 12.24
C VAL A 36 5.36 11.46 12.09
N GLY A 37 4.69 11.29 10.97
CA GLY A 37 3.38 11.86 10.65
C GLY A 37 2.66 10.99 9.63
N THR A 38 1.50 11.45 9.15
CA THR A 38 0.75 10.78 8.07
C THR A 38 0.14 11.80 7.11
N TYR A 39 -0.47 11.29 6.05
CA TYR A 39 -1.05 12.09 4.98
C TYR A 39 -2.30 12.85 5.45
N ASP A 40 -2.56 13.97 4.79
CA ASP A 40 -3.75 14.80 5.01
C ASP A 40 -4.83 14.41 3.99
N PHE A 41 -6.02 14.02 4.48
CA PHE A 41 -7.12 13.58 3.62
C PHE A 41 -7.53 14.62 2.59
N GLU A 42 -7.56 15.89 2.99
CA GLU A 42 -8.03 16.96 2.12
C GLU A 42 -7.05 17.26 0.99
N LYS A 43 -5.83 16.71 1.06
CA LYS A 43 -4.75 16.93 0.09
C LYS A 43 -4.27 15.67 -0.61
N LEU A 44 -4.72 14.48 -0.16
CA LEU A 44 -4.46 13.23 -0.85
C LEU A 44 -5.10 13.28 -2.24
N ASN A 45 -4.28 13.03 -3.26
CA ASN A 45 -4.75 12.98 -4.65
C ASN A 45 -4.44 11.61 -5.27
N GLN A 46 -4.91 11.40 -6.49
CA GLN A 46 -4.76 10.15 -7.20
C GLN A 46 -3.28 9.70 -7.34
N ASN A 47 -2.34 10.63 -7.53
CA ASN A 47 -0.93 10.27 -7.65
C ASN A 47 -0.37 9.73 -6.32
N ASP A 48 -0.83 10.27 -5.18
CA ASP A 48 -0.46 9.75 -3.86
C ASP A 48 -1.03 8.35 -3.66
N ILE A 49 -2.30 8.13 -3.98
CA ILE A 49 -2.95 6.82 -3.88
C ILE A 49 -2.19 5.78 -4.71
N GLU A 50 -1.85 6.10 -5.95
CA GLU A 50 -1.07 5.22 -6.82
C GLU A 50 0.33 4.95 -6.25
N TYR A 51 1.03 5.98 -5.76
CA TYR A 51 2.36 5.85 -5.17
C TYR A 51 2.37 4.97 -3.91
N LEU A 52 1.36 5.09 -3.06
CA LEU A 52 1.18 4.29 -1.85
C LEU A 52 0.87 2.83 -2.19
N SER A 53 0.18 2.62 -3.31
CA SER A 53 -0.36 1.31 -3.71
C SER A 53 0.55 0.51 -4.66
N ILE A 54 1.55 1.17 -5.26
CA ILE A 54 2.44 0.55 -6.24
C ILE A 54 3.27 -0.56 -5.59
N VAL A 55 3.26 -1.72 -6.23
CA VAL A 55 4.08 -2.88 -5.85
C VAL A 55 4.88 -3.36 -7.04
N SER A 56 5.93 -4.11 -6.76
CA SER A 56 6.79 -4.71 -7.77
C SER A 56 6.65 -6.21 -7.88
N THR A 57 7.00 -6.74 -9.05
CA THR A 57 7.05 -8.18 -9.30
C THR A 57 8.00 -8.90 -8.33
N SER A 58 9.08 -8.25 -7.91
CA SER A 58 10.01 -8.77 -6.90
C SER A 58 9.39 -8.89 -5.51
N GLU A 59 8.66 -7.86 -5.07
CA GLU A 59 8.00 -7.84 -3.76
C GLU A 59 6.86 -8.85 -3.68
N CYS A 60 6.17 -9.10 -4.80
CA CYS A 60 5.04 -10.01 -4.91
C CYS A 60 5.43 -11.44 -5.31
N PHE A 61 6.64 -11.66 -5.83
CA PHE A 61 7.11 -13.02 -6.14
C PHE A 61 7.32 -13.85 -4.87
N GLU A 62 7.83 -13.22 -3.80
CA GLU A 62 8.16 -13.91 -2.57
C GLU A 62 6.89 -14.52 -1.93
N LYS A 63 6.93 -15.83 -1.67
CA LYS A 63 5.78 -16.59 -1.11
C LYS A 63 4.57 -16.67 -2.05
N SER A 64 4.74 -16.37 -3.35
CA SER A 64 3.70 -16.58 -4.38
C SER A 64 3.41 -18.06 -4.67
N GLY A 65 4.30 -18.98 -4.28
CA GLY A 65 4.19 -20.41 -4.60
C GLY A 65 4.54 -20.77 -6.05
N LEU A 66 4.94 -19.80 -6.87
CA LEU A 66 5.38 -19.96 -8.26
C LEU A 66 6.89 -19.77 -8.40
N SER A 67 7.47 -20.26 -9.50
CA SER A 67 8.81 -19.81 -9.88
C SER A 67 8.77 -18.36 -10.38
N GLN A 68 9.90 -17.66 -10.32
CA GLN A 68 9.95 -16.24 -10.71
C GLN A 68 9.52 -16.02 -12.17
N SER A 69 9.92 -16.91 -13.08
CA SER A 69 9.52 -16.85 -14.49
C SER A 69 8.02 -17.11 -14.68
N GLN A 70 7.45 -18.05 -13.93
CA GLN A 70 6.00 -18.30 -13.96
C GLN A 70 5.24 -17.09 -13.43
N PHE A 71 5.66 -16.53 -12.29
CA PHE A 71 5.02 -15.36 -11.69
C PHE A 71 5.05 -14.15 -12.62
N ARG A 72 6.21 -13.86 -13.23
CA ARG A 72 6.35 -12.77 -14.22
C ARG A 72 5.41 -12.94 -15.41
N ARG A 73 5.30 -14.15 -15.95
CA ARG A 73 4.36 -14.43 -17.05
C ARG A 73 2.92 -14.15 -16.63
N ARG A 74 2.52 -14.62 -15.44
CA ARG A 74 1.14 -14.43 -14.95
C ARG A 74 0.82 -12.97 -14.66
N VAL A 75 1.75 -12.22 -14.09
CA VAL A 75 1.60 -10.76 -13.92
C VAL A 75 1.43 -10.07 -15.28
N LYS A 76 2.19 -10.48 -16.30
CA LYS A 76 2.04 -9.94 -17.64
C LYS A 76 0.64 -10.21 -18.21
N ASP A 77 0.17 -11.46 -18.12
CA ASP A 77 -1.19 -11.85 -18.57
C ASP A 77 -2.25 -11.01 -17.84
N LEU A 78 -2.14 -10.83 -16.52
CA LEU A 78 -3.06 -10.01 -15.71
C LEU A 78 -3.04 -8.51 -16.05
N ILE A 79 -1.92 -7.99 -16.58
CA ILE A 79 -1.84 -6.62 -17.10
C ILE A 79 -2.56 -6.53 -18.44
N GLU A 80 -2.36 -7.52 -19.33
CA GLU A 80 -3.03 -7.58 -20.63
C GLU A 80 -4.55 -7.73 -20.48
N ASP A 81 -4.99 -8.49 -19.48
CA ASP A 81 -6.40 -8.69 -19.12
C ASP A 81 -7.01 -7.51 -18.33
N GLY A 82 -6.24 -6.47 -18.01
CA GLY A 82 -6.72 -5.25 -17.36
C GLY A 82 -6.91 -5.33 -15.84
N PHE A 83 -6.59 -6.45 -15.18
CA PHE A 83 -6.65 -6.59 -13.72
C PHE A 83 -5.54 -5.85 -12.99
N LEU A 84 -4.41 -5.62 -13.65
CA LEU A 84 -3.28 -4.86 -13.14
C LEU A 84 -2.97 -3.71 -14.09
N LEU A 85 -2.71 -2.52 -13.56
CA LEU A 85 -2.25 -1.40 -14.36
C LEU A 85 -0.74 -1.23 -14.20
N LYS A 86 -0.03 -1.28 -15.32
CA LYS A 86 1.42 -1.02 -15.34
C LYS A 86 1.69 0.41 -14.86
N ARG A 87 2.68 0.58 -13.99
CA ARG A 87 3.12 1.88 -13.45
C ARG A 87 4.62 2.00 -13.48
N LEU A 88 5.09 3.24 -13.59
CA LEU A 88 6.48 3.60 -13.90
C LEU A 88 6.88 3.03 -15.28
N ASN A 89 7.86 3.63 -15.96
CA ASN A 89 8.39 3.11 -17.23
C ASN A 89 9.18 1.79 -17.06
N SER A 90 8.95 1.06 -15.96
CA SER A 90 9.58 -0.21 -15.62
C SER A 90 8.61 -1.38 -15.87
N ASN A 91 9.13 -2.50 -16.35
CA ASN A 91 8.33 -3.73 -16.56
C ASN A 91 7.98 -4.47 -15.26
N ASN A 92 8.30 -3.88 -14.11
CA ASN A 92 8.29 -4.58 -12.84
C ASN A 92 7.42 -3.92 -11.78
N ALA A 93 6.72 -2.82 -12.09
CA ALA A 93 5.87 -2.13 -11.12
C ALA A 93 4.45 -1.94 -11.68
N PHE A 94 3.47 -2.14 -10.79
CA PHE A 94 2.06 -2.13 -11.15
C PHE A 94 1.19 -1.83 -9.92
N ILE A 95 -0.04 -1.45 -10.18
CA ILE A 95 -1.12 -1.36 -9.19
C ILE A 95 -2.22 -2.34 -9.58
N ILE A 96 -2.99 -2.80 -8.61
CA ILE A 96 -4.23 -3.52 -8.90
C ILE A 96 -5.27 -2.56 -9.47
N ASN A 97 -6.00 -2.97 -10.50
CA ASN A 97 -7.04 -2.13 -11.10
C ASN A 97 -8.35 -2.31 -10.33
N THR A 98 -8.54 -1.55 -9.25
CA THR A 98 -9.68 -1.72 -8.36
C THR A 98 -10.06 -0.38 -7.73
N LEU A 99 -11.35 -0.19 -7.41
CA LEU A 99 -11.86 1.05 -6.80
C LEU A 99 -11.53 1.12 -5.29
N GLU A 100 -11.30 -0.04 -4.67
CA GLU A 100 -11.01 -0.24 -3.26
C GLU A 100 -9.62 0.27 -2.84
N LEU A 101 -8.79 0.75 -3.78
CA LEU A 101 -7.49 1.33 -3.46
C LEU A 101 -7.61 2.61 -2.63
N GLU A 102 -8.55 3.47 -3.00
CA GLU A 102 -8.78 4.74 -2.34
C GLU A 102 -9.23 4.52 -0.90
N ASP A 103 -10.23 3.66 -0.71
CA ASP A 103 -10.74 3.27 0.61
C ASP A 103 -9.62 2.69 1.50
N ALA A 104 -8.78 1.79 0.95
CA ALA A 104 -7.68 1.21 1.71
C ALA A 104 -6.63 2.24 2.14
N VAL A 105 -6.33 3.24 1.30
CA VAL A 105 -5.45 4.34 1.67
C VAL A 105 -6.07 5.20 2.77
N PHE A 106 -7.37 5.51 2.65
CA PHE A 106 -8.05 6.32 3.65
C PHE A 106 -8.14 5.62 5.01
N ASP A 107 -8.51 4.35 5.03
CA ASP A 107 -8.54 3.52 6.23
C ASP A 107 -7.16 3.46 6.90
N ALA A 108 -6.08 3.36 6.11
CA ALA A 108 -4.73 3.29 6.64
C ALA A 108 -4.31 4.59 7.33
N VAL A 109 -4.67 5.74 6.76
CA VAL A 109 -4.39 7.06 7.34
C VAL A 109 -5.28 7.32 8.56
N GLU A 110 -6.56 6.94 8.51
CA GLU A 110 -7.47 7.12 9.65
C GLU A 110 -7.04 6.26 10.84
N PHE A 111 -6.57 5.04 10.58
CA PHE A 111 -5.98 4.19 11.59
C PHE A 111 -4.80 4.87 12.29
N LEU A 112 -3.88 5.47 11.52
CA LEU A 112 -2.72 6.16 12.08
C LEU A 112 -3.13 7.39 12.91
N LYS A 113 -4.08 8.19 12.41
CA LYS A 113 -4.63 9.35 13.13
C LYS A 113 -5.28 8.95 14.45
N SER A 114 -6.08 7.88 14.44
CA SER A 114 -6.72 7.33 15.63
C SER A 114 -5.72 6.80 16.66
N ASN A 115 -4.50 6.45 16.23
CA ASN A 115 -3.39 6.06 17.09
C ASN A 115 -2.45 7.23 17.45
N GLY A 116 -2.89 8.47 17.23
CA GLY A 116 -2.16 9.68 17.64
C GLY A 116 -1.07 10.13 16.69
N ILE A 117 -0.95 9.54 15.50
CA ILE A 117 -0.04 10.05 14.45
C ILE A 117 -0.69 11.28 13.81
N PRO A 118 -0.06 12.46 13.86
CA PRO A 118 -0.67 13.66 13.32
C PRO A 118 -0.65 13.67 11.79
N SER A 119 -1.63 14.35 11.22
CA SER A 119 -1.75 14.62 9.79
C SER A 119 -1.78 16.12 9.52
N GLY A 120 -1.54 16.51 8.26
CA GLY A 120 -1.67 17.89 7.82
C GLY A 120 -0.44 18.74 8.14
N TYR A 121 -0.66 20.04 8.15
CA TYR A 121 0.40 21.03 8.23
C TYR A 121 0.19 22.00 9.40
N GLU A 122 1.28 22.57 9.88
CA GLU A 122 1.32 23.67 10.84
C GLU A 122 2.17 24.80 10.28
N PHE A 123 1.91 26.02 10.74
CA PHE A 123 2.74 27.17 10.43
C PHE A 123 3.73 27.34 11.57
N ASP A 124 5.01 27.49 11.25
CA ASP A 124 5.97 27.96 12.23
C ASP A 124 5.74 29.45 12.56
N ASN A 125 6.47 29.97 13.54
CA ASN A 125 6.38 31.36 13.98
C ASN A 125 6.79 32.37 12.88
N GLU A 126 7.37 31.90 11.77
CA GLU A 126 7.75 32.69 10.60
C GLU A 126 6.75 32.54 9.43
N GLY A 127 5.63 31.83 9.66
CA GLY A 127 4.59 31.60 8.65
C GLY A 127 4.96 30.53 7.62
N ARG A 128 6.01 29.74 7.85
CA ARG A 128 6.39 28.63 6.96
C ARG A 128 5.59 27.39 7.31
N THR A 129 5.13 26.71 6.27
CA THR A 129 4.33 25.49 6.41
C THR A 129 5.23 24.28 6.65
N ALA A 130 5.03 23.56 7.76
CA ALA A 130 5.69 22.31 8.09
C ALA A 130 4.66 21.19 8.25
N CYS A 131 5.04 19.94 7.97
CA CYS A 131 4.17 18.79 8.25
C CYS A 131 4.04 18.61 9.76
N ARG A 132 2.82 18.38 10.25
CA ARG A 132 2.62 18.01 11.66
C ARG A 132 3.25 16.66 11.93
N THR A 133 4.01 16.58 13.00
CA THR A 133 4.76 15.38 13.37
C THR A 133 4.86 15.21 14.87
N ILE A 134 5.11 13.99 15.31
CA ILE A 134 5.50 13.67 16.69
C ILE A 134 6.87 13.00 16.70
N SER A 135 7.54 13.02 17.85
CA SER A 135 8.75 12.20 18.05
C SER A 135 8.40 10.72 17.89
N ALA A 136 9.24 9.98 17.17
CA ALA A 136 9.15 8.53 17.10
C ALA A 136 9.78 7.83 18.31
N GLU A 137 10.37 8.59 19.23
CA GLU A 137 10.93 8.07 20.48
C GLU A 137 9.83 7.41 21.32
N GLY A 138 10.08 6.17 21.75
CA GLY A 138 9.11 5.36 22.49
C GLY A 138 7.96 4.77 21.65
N LEU A 139 7.82 5.15 20.36
CA LEU A 139 6.85 4.52 19.48
C LEU A 139 7.36 3.17 18.96
N ASN A 140 6.55 2.13 19.11
CA ASN A 140 6.80 0.87 18.44
C ASN A 140 6.24 0.91 17.02
N ILE A 141 7.04 1.44 16.09
CA ILE A 141 6.63 1.65 14.71
C ILE A 141 6.30 0.34 13.98
N GLU A 142 7.06 -0.72 14.23
CA GLU A 142 6.80 -2.03 13.62
C GLU A 142 5.44 -2.59 14.05
N LYS A 143 5.11 -2.47 15.34
CA LYS A 143 3.81 -2.85 15.86
C LYS A 143 2.69 -2.01 15.24
N LEU A 144 2.89 -0.69 15.12
CA LEU A 144 1.89 0.20 14.55
C LEU A 144 1.60 -0.14 13.07
N ILE A 145 2.63 -0.35 12.25
CA ILE A 145 2.49 -0.79 10.86
C ILE A 145 1.78 -2.16 10.82
N LYS A 146 2.19 -3.11 11.65
CA LYS A 146 1.55 -4.43 11.69
C LYS A 146 0.06 -4.35 12.02
N GLN A 147 -0.32 -3.58 13.03
CA GLN A 147 -1.73 -3.41 13.42
C GLN A 147 -2.54 -2.70 12.33
N ASN A 148 -1.95 -1.71 11.66
CA ASN A 148 -2.58 -1.04 10.53
C ASN A 148 -2.82 -2.04 9.38
N TYR A 149 -1.82 -2.83 9.01
CA TYR A 149 -1.96 -3.87 8.00
C TYR A 149 -3.04 -4.91 8.37
N GLU A 150 -3.11 -5.33 9.64
CA GLU A 150 -4.16 -6.25 10.13
C GLU A 150 -5.56 -5.62 10.04
N ASN A 151 -5.68 -4.32 10.35
CA ASN A 151 -6.92 -3.56 10.17
C ASN A 151 -7.33 -3.51 8.68
N LEU A 152 -6.39 -3.23 7.79
CA LEU A 152 -6.64 -3.22 6.35
C LEU A 152 -7.09 -4.60 5.84
N LEU A 153 -6.44 -5.69 6.27
CA LEU A 153 -6.85 -7.04 5.87
C LEU A 153 -8.28 -7.38 6.31
N ALA A 154 -8.73 -6.86 7.45
CA ALA A 154 -10.06 -7.12 7.98
C ALA A 154 -11.15 -6.37 7.20
N ASN A 155 -10.86 -5.13 6.79
CA ASN A 155 -11.87 -4.20 6.26
C ASN A 155 -11.82 -4.05 4.74
N ASN A 156 -10.67 -4.30 4.11
CA ASN A 156 -10.44 -4.04 2.69
C ASN A 156 -10.25 -5.35 1.94
N LYS A 157 -11.36 -6.02 1.64
CA LYS A 157 -11.36 -7.21 0.78
C LYS A 157 -11.30 -6.79 -0.67
N LEU A 158 -10.44 -7.45 -1.45
CA LEU A 158 -10.50 -7.32 -2.89
C LEU A 158 -11.86 -7.85 -3.37
N GLY A 159 -12.68 -6.96 -3.93
CA GLY A 159 -13.96 -7.31 -4.51
C GLY A 159 -13.82 -8.24 -5.72
N SER A 160 -14.95 -8.58 -6.35
CA SER A 160 -14.91 -9.24 -7.65
C SER A 160 -14.38 -8.25 -8.69
N LEU A 161 -13.15 -8.46 -9.14
CA LEU A 161 -12.62 -7.71 -10.27
C LEU A 161 -13.40 -8.11 -11.53
N GLY A 162 -14.17 -7.17 -12.08
CA GLY A 162 -14.73 -7.32 -13.41
C GLY A 162 -13.64 -7.00 -14.43
N ALA A 163 -13.36 -7.94 -15.33
CA ALA A 163 -12.72 -7.62 -16.60
C ALA A 163 -13.74 -7.01 -17.56
#